data_AF-A0A7Y3PH76-F1
#
_entry.id   AF-A0A7Y3PH76-F1
#
_cell.length_a   1.000
_cell.length_b   1.000
_cell.length_c   1.000
_cell.angle_alpha   90.00
_cell.angle_beta   90.00
_cell.angle_gamma   90.00
#
_symmetry.space_group_name_H-M   'P 1'
#
loop_
_entity.id
_entity.type
_entity.pdbx_description
1 polymer ?
#
loop_
_entity_poly.entity_id
_entity_poly.type
_entity_poly.pdbx_seq_one_letter_code
_entity_poly.pdbx_strand_id
1 'polypeptide(L)'
;MIRSFPVYLVGAGPGDPDLLTLKARKVLEIADVIIYDRLVHPDLLLFAKPGVQLIDVGKRPGFPFEQEKINELLVTHALGGQVVARLKGGDPYVYGRGGEEAQALMEANIAFEVIPGITAATAGPMSAGVSVTHRGLSSSFTVVTG
;
A
#
# COMPACT_ATOMS: atom_id res chain seq x y z
N MET A 1 -18.77 9.77 -4.74
CA MET A 1 -17.55 10.47 -5.22
C MET A 1 -16.46 10.26 -4.18
N ILE A 2 -15.27 9.81 -4.57
CA ILE A 2 -14.12 9.75 -3.63
C ILE A 2 -13.68 11.19 -3.35
N ARG A 3 -13.37 11.52 -2.09
CA ARG A 3 -12.77 12.82 -1.75
C ARG A 3 -11.40 12.89 -2.42
N SER A 4 -11.08 14.00 -3.08
CA SER A 4 -9.81 14.12 -3.81
C SER A 4 -8.67 14.43 -2.84
N PHE A 5 -7.78 13.46 -2.62
CA PHE A 5 -6.50 13.66 -1.94
C PHE A 5 -5.35 13.65 -2.96
N PRO A 6 -4.30 14.47 -2.76
CA PRO A 6 -3.07 14.40 -3.52
C PRO A 6 -2.37 13.03 -3.44
N VAL A 7 -2.38 12.41 -2.25
CA VAL A 7 -1.70 11.12 -2.03
C VAL A 7 -2.62 10.10 -1.37
N TYR A 8 -2.54 8.86 -1.83
CA TYR A 8 -3.19 7.71 -1.22
C TYR A 8 -2.15 6.65 -0.85
N LEU A 9 -2.12 6.22 0.42
CA LEU A 9 -1.33 5.08 0.88
C LEU A 9 -2.22 3.84 0.84
N VAL A 10 -2.01 2.95 -0.13
CA VAL A 10 -2.97 1.92 -0.53
C VAL A 10 -2.46 0.53 -0.22
N GLY A 11 -3.25 -0.25 0.54
CA GLY A 11 -3.02 -1.68 0.73
C GLY A 11 -3.45 -2.49 -0.48
N ALA A 12 -2.52 -3.27 -1.03
CA ALA A 12 -2.71 -4.16 -2.18
C ALA A 12 -3.34 -5.51 -1.79
N GLY A 13 -3.37 -5.84 -0.50
CA GLY A 13 -3.76 -7.18 -0.05
C GLY A 13 -2.61 -8.19 -0.13
N PRO A 14 -2.88 -9.47 0.19
CA PRO A 14 -1.84 -10.48 0.42
C PRO A 14 -1.26 -11.11 -0.85
N GLY A 15 -1.77 -10.76 -2.04
CA GLY A 15 -1.26 -11.24 -3.33
C GLY A 15 -2.37 -11.51 -4.34
N ASP A 16 -3.46 -12.16 -3.93
CA ASP A 16 -4.63 -12.41 -4.78
C ASP A 16 -5.28 -11.08 -5.20
N PRO A 17 -5.36 -10.77 -6.51
CA PRO A 17 -5.98 -9.54 -7.00
C PRO A 17 -7.44 -9.34 -6.57
N ASP A 18 -8.19 -10.42 -6.35
CA ASP A 18 -9.60 -10.36 -5.94
C ASP A 18 -9.77 -9.90 -4.47
N LEU A 19 -8.69 -9.91 -3.69
CA LEU A 19 -8.65 -9.40 -2.33
C LEU A 19 -8.35 -7.89 -2.26
N LEU A 20 -8.18 -7.22 -3.41
CA LEU A 20 -8.06 -5.76 -3.46
C LEU A 20 -9.38 -5.11 -3.04
N THR A 21 -9.31 -4.11 -2.16
CA THR A 21 -10.52 -3.39 -1.75
C THR A 21 -11.09 -2.56 -2.91
N LEU A 22 -12.43 -2.41 -2.94
CA LEU A 22 -13.09 -1.59 -3.95
C LEU A 22 -12.61 -0.13 -3.94
N LYS A 23 -12.16 0.37 -2.79
CA LYS A 23 -11.63 1.74 -2.68
C LYS A 23 -10.20 1.83 -3.23
N ALA A 24 -9.36 0.82 -2.97
CA ALA A 24 -8.03 0.73 -3.56
C ALA A 24 -8.10 0.70 -5.09
N ARG A 25 -8.97 -0.14 -5.66
CA ARG A 25 -9.20 -0.19 -7.12
C ARG A 25 -9.52 1.19 -7.71
N LYS A 26 -10.50 1.90 -7.12
CA LYS A 26 -10.91 3.22 -7.60
C LYS A 26 -9.79 4.26 -7.52
N VAL A 27 -8.88 4.13 -6.56
CA VAL A 27 -7.68 5.00 -6.47
C VAL A 27 -6.72 4.70 -7.62
N LEU A 28 -6.46 3.43 -7.93
CA LEU A 28 -5.60 3.05 -9.05
C LEU A 28 -6.14 3.55 -10.40
N GLU A 29 -7.47 3.51 -10.57
CA GLU A 29 -8.16 4.00 -11.78
C GLU A 29 -8.01 5.51 -12.00
N ILE A 30 -7.74 6.31 -10.95
CA ILE A 30 -7.61 7.78 -11.07
C ILE A 30 -6.17 8.30 -10.95
N ALA A 31 -5.26 7.50 -10.40
CA ALA A 31 -3.88 7.91 -10.12
C ALA A 31 -3.13 8.37 -11.38
N ASP A 32 -2.39 9.47 -11.26
CA ASP A 32 -1.42 9.92 -12.27
C ASP A 32 -0.10 9.17 -12.15
N VAL A 33 0.27 8.80 -10.91
CA VAL A 33 1.49 8.07 -10.59
C VAL A 33 1.17 6.94 -9.61
N ILE A 34 1.63 5.73 -9.91
CA ILE A 34 1.56 4.58 -9.00
C ILE A 34 2.99 4.20 -8.59
N ILE A 35 3.28 4.36 -7.30
CA ILE A 35 4.54 3.99 -6.68
C ILE A 35 4.32 2.68 -5.93
N TYR A 36 4.89 1.58 -6.40
CA TYR A 36 4.59 0.24 -5.89
C TYR A 36 5.85 -0.52 -5.48
N ASP A 37 5.70 -1.43 -4.50
CA ASP A 37 6.78 -2.34 -4.12
C ASP A 37 6.67 -3.69 -4.83
N ARG A 38 7.73 -4.48 -4.73
CA ARG A 38 7.86 -5.79 -5.38
C ARG A 38 6.83 -6.83 -4.91
N LEU A 39 6.17 -6.64 -3.76
CA LEU A 39 5.19 -7.60 -3.26
C LEU A 39 3.80 -7.42 -3.91
N VAL A 40 3.61 -6.32 -4.66
CA VAL A 40 2.38 -6.04 -5.38
C VAL A 40 2.24 -6.97 -6.58
N HIS A 41 1.08 -7.62 -6.72
CA HIS A 41 0.79 -8.46 -7.86
C HIS A 41 0.65 -7.63 -9.15
N PRO A 42 1.31 -8.00 -10.27
CA PRO A 42 1.30 -7.20 -11.50
C PRO A 42 -0.10 -6.87 -12.03
N ASP A 43 -1.05 -7.81 -11.92
CA ASP A 43 -2.44 -7.62 -12.40
C ASP A 43 -3.16 -6.44 -11.73
N LEU A 44 -2.75 -6.04 -10.52
CA LEU A 44 -3.31 -4.87 -9.86
C LEU A 44 -3.01 -3.57 -10.64
N LEU A 45 -1.88 -3.54 -11.36
CA LEU A 45 -1.49 -2.39 -12.18
C LEU A 45 -2.35 -2.28 -13.46
N LEU A 46 -3.10 -3.33 -13.83
CA LEU A 46 -4.01 -3.30 -14.97
C LEU A 46 -5.25 -2.41 -14.72
N PHE A 47 -5.55 -2.08 -13.46
CA PHE A 47 -6.59 -1.09 -13.12
C PHE A 47 -6.17 0.34 -13.40
N ALA A 48 -4.88 0.59 -13.65
CA ALA A 48 -4.36 1.92 -13.84
C ALA A 48 -4.82 2.54 -15.16
N LYS A 49 -5.06 3.86 -15.16
CA LYS A 49 -5.48 4.57 -16.37
C LYS A 49 -4.36 4.62 -17.43
N PRO A 50 -4.69 4.74 -18.73
CA PRO A 50 -3.70 4.96 -19.77
C PRO A 50 -2.82 6.18 -19.49
N GLY A 51 -1.51 6.06 -19.71
CA GLY A 51 -0.56 7.15 -19.50
C GLY A 51 -0.12 7.38 -18.05
N VAL A 52 -0.58 6.55 -17.10
CA VAL A 52 -0.09 6.53 -15.72
C VAL A 52 1.42 6.28 -15.67
N GLN A 53 2.11 6.97 -14.78
CA GLN A 53 3.51 6.68 -14.49
C GLN A 53 3.61 5.57 -13.46
N LEU A 54 4.32 4.49 -13.78
CA LEU A 54 4.56 3.38 -12.87
C LEU A 54 6.00 3.44 -12.33
N ILE A 55 6.16 3.46 -11.00
CA ILE A 55 7.47 3.55 -10.34
C ILE A 55 7.63 2.35 -9.39
N ASP A 56 8.47 1.39 -9.79
CA ASP A 56 8.88 0.26 -8.95
C ASP A 56 9.94 0.70 -7.94
N VAL A 57 9.58 0.72 -6.65
CA VAL A 57 10.47 1.00 -5.52
C VAL A 57 10.82 -0.26 -4.71
N GLY A 58 10.49 -1.43 -5.24
CA GLY A 58 10.82 -2.71 -4.63
C GLY A 58 12.33 -2.90 -4.49
N LYS A 59 12.80 -3.22 -3.29
CA LYS A 59 14.23 -3.51 -3.04
C LYS A 59 14.71 -4.61 -3.99
N ARG A 60 15.83 -4.44 -4.69
CA ARG A 60 16.47 -5.51 -5.47
C ARG A 60 17.78 -5.90 -4.78
N PRO A 61 18.24 -7.16 -4.88
CA PRO A 61 19.57 -7.53 -4.40
C PRO A 61 20.62 -6.57 -4.99
N GLY A 62 21.41 -5.92 -4.13
CA GLY A 62 22.41 -4.92 -4.52
C GLY A 62 21.90 -3.48 -4.74
N PHE A 63 20.59 -3.25 -4.73
CA PHE A 63 19.98 -1.92 -4.91
C PHE A 63 18.84 -1.71 -3.89
N PRO A 64 19.18 -1.44 -2.62
CA PRO A 64 18.18 -1.04 -1.65
C PRO A 64 17.67 0.37 -2.00
N PHE A 65 16.38 0.50 -2.28
CA PHE A 65 15.74 1.81 -2.18
C PHE A 65 15.72 2.22 -0.70
N GLU A 66 16.31 3.38 -0.43
CA GLU A 66 16.23 4.05 0.87
C GLU A 66 14.81 4.58 1.05
N GLN A 67 14.30 4.56 2.29
CA GLN A 67 12.92 4.95 2.55
C GLN A 67 12.71 6.43 2.29
N GLU A 68 13.73 7.22 2.61
CA GLU A 68 13.80 8.65 2.45
C GLU A 68 13.55 9.02 0.98
N LYS A 69 14.12 8.26 0.03
CA LYS A 69 13.89 8.45 -1.41
C LYS A 69 12.45 8.14 -1.82
N ILE A 70 11.82 7.13 -1.21
CA ILE A 70 10.40 6.83 -1.46
C ILE A 70 9.54 7.98 -0.95
N ASN A 71 9.84 8.50 0.25
CA ASN A 71 9.14 9.63 0.84
C ASN A 71 9.29 10.89 -0.02
N GLU A 72 10.50 11.19 -0.51
CA GLU A 72 10.78 12.30 -1.43
C GLU A 72 10.00 12.17 -2.74
N LEU A 73 9.90 10.97 -3.32
CA LEU A 73 9.09 10.73 -4.52
C LEU A 73 7.62 11.06 -4.28
N LEU A 74 7.05 10.61 -3.15
CA LEU A 74 5.66 10.91 -2.80
C LEU A 74 5.41 12.42 -2.71
N VAL A 75 6.29 13.12 -2.00
CA VAL A 75 6.21 14.58 -1.82
C VAL A 75 6.37 15.30 -3.16
N THR A 76 7.36 14.92 -3.96
CA THR A 76 7.68 15.57 -5.24
C THR A 76 6.52 15.47 -6.22
N HIS A 77 5.97 14.27 -6.41
CA HIS A 77 4.84 14.07 -7.33
C HIS A 77 3.58 14.81 -6.85
N ALA A 78 3.30 14.78 -5.54
CA ALA A 78 2.16 15.49 -4.98
C ALA A 78 2.27 17.01 -5.12
N LEU A 79 3.44 17.59 -4.87
CA LEU A 79 3.70 19.03 -5.09
C LEU A 79 3.64 19.42 -6.58
N GLY A 80 3.92 18.48 -7.48
CA GLY A 80 3.70 18.61 -8.92
C GLY A 80 2.22 18.61 -9.32
N GLY A 81 1.29 18.48 -8.37
CA GLY A 81 -0.15 18.47 -8.63
C GLY A 81 -0.68 17.12 -9.13
N GLN A 82 0.13 16.06 -9.07
CA GLN A 82 -0.26 14.72 -9.50
C GLN A 82 -1.00 13.97 -8.38
N VAL A 83 -1.97 13.16 -8.74
CA VAL A 83 -2.60 12.18 -7.84
C VAL A 83 -1.69 10.96 -7.71
N VAL A 84 -1.17 10.74 -6.51
CA VAL A 84 -0.18 9.68 -6.23
C VAL A 84 -0.84 8.51 -5.48
N ALA A 85 -0.68 7.29 -6.00
CA ALA A 85 -1.04 6.07 -5.30
C ALA A 85 0.22 5.31 -4.88
N ARG A 86 0.48 5.25 -3.57
CA ARG A 86 1.53 4.40 -2.99
C ARG A 86 0.94 3.02 -2.71
N LEU A 87 1.12 2.08 -3.64
CA LEU A 87 0.58 0.73 -3.54
C LEU A 87 1.54 -0.20 -2.79
N LYS A 88 1.09 -0.77 -1.68
CA LYS A 88 1.91 -1.54 -0.74
C LYS A 88 1.36 -2.95 -0.56
N GLY A 89 2.22 -3.96 -0.56
CA GLY A 89 1.82 -5.33 -0.23
C GLY A 89 1.12 -5.42 1.14
N GLY A 90 0.02 -6.15 1.23
CA GLY A 90 -0.75 -6.33 2.46
C GLY A 90 -1.51 -5.07 2.88
N ASP A 91 -1.29 -4.64 4.12
CA ASP A 91 -1.85 -3.42 4.70
C ASP A 91 -0.73 -2.37 4.92
N PRO A 92 -0.94 -1.09 4.60
CA PRO A 92 0.09 -0.07 4.73
C PRO A 92 0.71 0.05 6.13
N TYR A 93 -0.08 -0.22 7.17
CA TYR A 93 0.26 0.03 8.58
C TYR A 93 0.62 -1.23 9.35
N VAL A 94 0.62 -2.42 8.72
CA VAL A 94 1.13 -3.66 9.32
C VAL A 94 2.50 -3.98 8.74
N TYR A 95 3.57 -3.56 9.42
CA TYR A 95 4.97 -3.69 8.97
C TYR A 95 5.27 -3.13 7.57
N GLY A 96 4.38 -2.31 7.03
CA GLY A 96 4.53 -1.72 5.70
C GLY A 96 5.34 -0.43 5.70
N ARG A 97 5.69 0.16 6.85
CA ARG A 97 6.29 1.50 6.96
C ARG A 97 5.40 2.64 6.46
N GLY A 98 4.09 2.41 6.30
CA GLY A 98 3.16 3.46 5.88
C GLY A 98 3.10 4.63 6.85
N GLY A 99 3.42 4.43 8.13
CA GLY A 99 3.52 5.50 9.12
C GLY A 99 4.66 6.49 8.82
N GLU A 100 5.81 6.01 8.35
CA GLU A 100 6.95 6.87 7.97
C GLU A 100 6.61 7.68 6.71
N GLU A 101 5.96 7.05 5.73
CA GLU A 101 5.49 7.71 4.51
C GLU A 101 4.42 8.78 4.84
N ALA A 102 3.48 8.47 5.74
CA ALA A 102 2.47 9.41 6.23
C ALA A 102 3.11 10.59 6.97
N GLN A 103 4.12 10.34 7.81
CA GLN A 103 4.83 11.39 8.54
C GLN A 103 5.49 12.38 7.58
N ALA A 104 6.20 11.91 6.57
CA ALA A 104 6.83 12.78 5.58
C ALA A 104 5.80 13.65 4.83
N LEU A 105 4.62 13.11 4.50
CA LEU A 105 3.53 13.86 3.88
C LEU A 105 2.97 14.95 4.82
N MET A 106 2.81 14.64 6.11
CA MET A 106 2.39 15.62 7.12
C MET A 106 3.40 16.76 7.27
N GLU A 107 4.69 16.44 7.35
CA GLU A 107 5.78 17.42 7.45
C GLU A 107 5.82 18.34 6.22
N ALA A 108 5.49 17.82 5.04
CA ALA A 108 5.36 18.58 3.80
C ALA A 108 4.01 19.29 3.63
N ASN A 109 3.09 19.23 4.60
CA ASN A 109 1.73 19.78 4.54
C ASN A 109 0.90 19.23 3.36
N ILE A 110 1.10 17.97 2.99
CA ILE A 110 0.36 17.31 1.91
C ILE A 110 -0.78 16.49 2.51
N ALA A 111 -2.01 16.78 2.06
CA ALA A 111 -3.16 15.98 2.44
C ALA A 111 -3.06 14.56 1.84
N PHE A 112 -3.40 13.54 2.62
CA PHE A 112 -3.37 12.16 2.18
C PHE A 112 -4.49 11.33 2.80
N GLU A 113 -4.75 10.17 2.21
CA GLU A 113 -5.66 9.18 2.75
C GLU A 113 -5.02 7.78 2.78
N VAL A 114 -5.25 7.04 3.86
CA VAL A 114 -4.82 5.65 3.99
C VAL A 114 -5.98 4.74 3.60
N ILE A 115 -5.75 3.85 2.65
CA ILE A 115 -6.69 2.83 2.23
C ILE A 115 -6.22 1.49 2.79
N PRO A 116 -6.95 0.88 3.74
CA PRO A 116 -6.53 -0.37 4.34
C PRO A 116 -6.53 -1.51 3.31
N GLY A 117 -5.68 -2.50 3.56
CA GLY A 117 -5.60 -3.72 2.77
C GLY A 117 -5.72 -4.96 3.66
N ILE A 118 -5.95 -6.11 3.03
CA ILE A 118 -5.96 -7.38 3.76
C ILE A 118 -4.51 -7.76 4.09
N THR A 119 -4.16 -7.80 5.38
CA THR A 119 -2.81 -8.14 5.84
C THR A 119 -2.53 -9.64 5.73
N ALA A 120 -1.30 -10.00 5.35
CA ALA A 120 -0.81 -11.38 5.35
C ALA A 120 -0.91 -12.03 6.74
N ALA A 121 -0.89 -11.24 7.82
CA ALA A 121 -1.03 -11.73 9.19
C ALA A 121 -2.35 -12.47 9.44
N THR A 122 -3.40 -12.16 8.66
CA THR A 122 -4.71 -12.84 8.74
C THR A 122 -4.96 -13.74 7.53
N ALA A 123 -4.56 -13.30 6.34
CA ALA A 123 -4.78 -14.06 5.11
C ALA A 123 -3.91 -15.33 5.01
N GLY A 124 -2.68 -15.29 5.51
CA GLY A 124 -1.76 -16.44 5.46
C GLY A 124 -2.30 -17.66 6.22
N PRO A 125 -2.70 -17.53 7.50
CA PRO A 125 -3.36 -18.62 8.22
C PRO A 125 -4.68 -19.06 7.56
N MET A 126 -5.48 -18.11 7.09
CA MET A 126 -6.79 -18.40 6.48
C MET A 126 -6.67 -19.23 5.19
N SER A 127 -5.66 -19.00 4.36
CA SER A 127 -5.42 -19.80 3.15
C SER A 127 -5.04 -21.25 3.46
N ALA A 128 -4.55 -21.52 4.69
CA ALA A 128 -4.31 -22.85 5.21
C ALA A 128 -5.49 -23.41 6.04
N GLY A 129 -6.63 -22.73 6.09
CA GLY A 129 -7.79 -23.13 6.90
C GLY A 129 -7.62 -22.91 8.41
N VAL A 130 -6.66 -22.07 8.81
CA VAL A 130 -6.36 -21.78 10.21
C VAL A 130 -6.97 -20.44 10.62
N SER A 131 -7.83 -20.45 11.64
CA SER A 131 -8.34 -19.21 12.25
C SER A 131 -7.31 -18.63 13.22
N VAL A 132 -7.03 -17.33 13.11
CA VAL A 132 -6.11 -16.62 14.02
C VAL A 132 -6.70 -16.45 15.43
N THR A 133 -8.02 -16.52 15.55
CA THR A 133 -8.72 -16.52 16.84
C THR A 133 -9.78 -17.60 16.88
N HIS A 134 -9.95 -18.25 18.04
CA HIS A 134 -11.02 -19.21 18.25
C HIS A 134 -11.40 -19.25 19.72
N ARG A 135 -12.71 -19.11 20.00
CA ARG A 135 -13.22 -19.07 21.39
C ARG A 135 -12.83 -20.35 22.13
N GLY A 136 -12.14 -20.21 23.26
CA GLY A 136 -11.67 -21.34 24.07
C GLY A 136 -10.30 -21.90 23.66
N LEU A 137 -9.72 -21.41 22.55
CA LEU A 137 -8.34 -21.76 22.14
C LEU A 137 -7.40 -20.55 22.22
N SER A 138 -7.84 -19.36 21.83
CA SER A 138 -7.04 -18.15 21.89
C SER A 138 -7.85 -16.93 22.32
N SER A 139 -7.29 -16.16 23.26
CA SER A 139 -7.83 -14.88 23.73
C SER A 139 -7.07 -13.67 23.19
N SER A 140 -5.97 -13.91 22.47
CA SER A 140 -5.13 -12.87 21.88
C SER A 140 -4.58 -13.31 20.53
N PHE A 141 -4.25 -12.32 19.70
CA PHE A 141 -3.54 -12.46 18.44
C PHE A 141 -2.46 -11.39 18.41
N THR A 142 -1.21 -11.80 18.18
CA THR A 142 -0.04 -10.91 18.17
C THR A 142 0.67 -11.07 16.84
N VAL A 143 0.94 -9.95 16.17
CA VAL A 143 1.79 -9.91 14.99
C VAL A 143 3.14 -9.34 15.41
N VAL A 144 4.23 -10.01 15.05
CA VAL A 144 5.61 -9.61 15.37
C VAL A 144 6.45 -9.63 14.10
N THR A 145 7.43 -8.73 14.00
CA THR A 145 8.50 -8.84 13.00
C THR A 145 9.63 -9.69 13.58
N GLY A 146 10.24 -10.51 12.72
CA GLY A 146 11.47 -11.26 13.03
C GLY A 146 12.72 -10.42 12.89
#